data_AF-A0A0B8NV00-F1
#
_entry.id   AF-A0A0B8NV00-F1
#
_cell.length_a   1.000
_cell.length_b   1.000
_cell.length_c   1.000
_cell.angle_alpha   90.00
_cell.angle_beta   90.00
_cell.angle_gamma   90.00
#
_symmetry.space_group_name_H-M   'P 1'
#
loop_
_entity.id
_entity.type
_entity.pdbx_description
1 polymer ?
#
loop_
_entity_poly.entity_id
_entity_poly.type
_entity_poly.pdbx_seq_one_letter_code
_entity_poly.pdbx_strand_id
1 'polypeptide(L)'
;MISGILASPGIAIGKALLLQEDEIVLNTNKISDDQVEAEVQRFFDARNKSAAQLEIVKQKALETFGEEKEAIFEGHIMLLEDEELEEEILALIKGDKLSADNAIHSVIEEQATALSL
;
A
#
# COMPACT_ATOMS: atom_id res chain seq x y z
N MET A 1 -4.47 -36.47 -0.78
CA MET A 1 -4.99 -35.92 -2.05
C MET A 1 -5.22 -34.43 -1.85
N ILE A 2 -4.79 -33.59 -2.79
CA ILE A 2 -5.08 -32.15 -2.76
C ILE A 2 -6.35 -31.93 -3.58
N SER A 3 -7.34 -31.25 -3.03
CA SER A 3 -8.63 -30.94 -3.68
C SER A 3 -9.02 -29.50 -3.37
N GLY A 4 -9.62 -28.79 -4.32
CA GLY A 4 -10.04 -27.39 -4.20
C GLY A 4 -11.24 -27.09 -5.08
N ILE A 5 -11.53 -25.80 -5.29
CA ILE A 5 -12.61 -25.34 -6.17
C ILE A 5 -12.05 -25.16 -7.59
N LEU A 6 -12.70 -25.76 -8.60
CA LEU A 6 -12.28 -25.66 -10.00
C LEU A 6 -12.61 -24.27 -10.57
N ALA A 7 -11.58 -23.48 -10.89
CA ALA A 7 -11.74 -22.16 -11.52
C ALA A 7 -11.83 -22.26 -13.05
N SER A 8 -11.08 -23.18 -13.68
CA SER A 8 -11.07 -23.38 -15.13
C SER A 8 -10.68 -24.83 -15.48
N PRO A 9 -11.30 -25.47 -16.49
CA PRO A 9 -10.93 -26.81 -16.93
C PRO A 9 -9.60 -26.80 -17.70
N GLY A 10 -8.75 -27.81 -17.50
CA GLY A 10 -7.52 -27.99 -18.28
C GLY A 10 -6.43 -28.78 -17.56
N ILE A 11 -5.34 -29.08 -18.26
CA ILE A 11 -4.12 -29.71 -17.71
C ILE A 11 -2.94 -28.80 -18.07
N ALA A 12 -2.19 -28.34 -17.07
CA ALA A 12 -0.95 -27.58 -17.24
C ALA A 12 0.22 -28.34 -16.62
N ILE A 13 1.38 -28.36 -17.28
CA ILE A 13 2.60 -29.00 -16.80
C ILE A 13 3.71 -27.96 -16.82
N GLY A 14 4.31 -27.70 -15.66
CA GLY A 14 5.34 -26.68 -15.52
C GLY A 14 5.96 -26.67 -14.13
N LYS A 15 6.91 -25.76 -13.90
CA LYS A 15 7.47 -25.53 -12.57
C LYS A 15 6.52 -24.65 -11.77
N ALA A 16 6.30 -25.00 -10.51
CA ALA A 16 5.62 -24.14 -9.57
C ALA A 16 6.59 -23.04 -9.07
N LEU A 17 6.11 -21.80 -9.04
CA LEU A 17 6.78 -20.70 -8.36
C LEU A 17 6.06 -20.49 -7.03
N LEU A 18 6.78 -20.68 -5.91
CA LEU A 18 6.26 -20.35 -4.59
C LEU A 18 6.56 -18.87 -4.31
N LEU A 19 5.51 -18.06 -4.25
CA LEU A 19 5.60 -16.69 -3.76
C LEU A 19 5.55 -16.73 -2.23
N GLN A 20 6.63 -16.32 -1.58
CA GLN A 20 6.68 -16.11 -0.14
C GLN A 20 6.65 -14.61 0.10
N GLU A 21 5.76 -14.18 0.99
CA GLU A 21 5.69 -12.79 1.44
C GLU A 21 6.43 -12.68 2.77
N ASP A 22 7.21 -11.61 2.91
CA ASP A 22 7.87 -11.29 4.18
C ASP A 22 6.86 -10.62 5.12
N GLU A 23 6.97 -10.92 6.42
CA GLU A 23 6.12 -10.29 7.43
C GLU A 23 6.49 -8.80 7.59
N ILE A 24 5.49 -7.93 7.45
CA ILE A 24 5.67 -6.49 7.67
C ILE A 24 5.68 -6.23 9.18
N VAL A 25 6.84 -5.86 9.72
CA VAL A 25 7.01 -5.51 11.13
C VAL A 25 7.01 -4.00 11.30
N LEU A 26 6.00 -3.48 12.00
CA LEU A 26 5.85 -2.05 12.27
C LEU A 26 6.60 -1.65 13.54
N ASN A 27 7.23 -0.48 13.53
CA ASN A 27 7.80 0.10 14.74
C ASN A 27 6.72 0.84 15.53
N THR A 28 6.20 0.19 16.58
CA THR A 28 5.16 0.73 17.46
C THR A 28 5.70 1.59 18.61
N ASN A 29 7.03 1.76 18.70
CA ASN A 29 7.62 2.65 19.71
C ASN A 29 7.43 4.11 19.31
N LYS A 30 7.32 4.98 20.31
CA LYS A 30 7.34 6.42 20.08
C LYS A 30 8.72 6.89 19.63
N ILE A 31 8.74 7.77 18.63
CA ILE A 31 9.95 8.45 18.17
C ILE A 31 10.26 9.65 19.07
N SER A 32 11.50 10.11 19.08
CA SER A 32 11.89 11.35 19.75
C SER A 32 11.62 12.59 18.88
N ASP A 33 11.60 13.77 19.50
CA ASP A 33 11.28 15.03 18.79
C ASP A 33 12.25 15.34 17.64
N ASP A 34 13.53 14.96 17.78
CA ASP A 34 14.57 15.11 16.77
C ASP A 34 14.40 14.16 15.58
N GLN A 35 13.59 13.10 15.72
CA GLN A 35 13.31 12.14 14.65
C GLN A 35 12.07 12.51 13.81
N VAL A 36 11.23 13.42 14.31
CA VAL A 36 9.94 13.76 13.65
C VAL A 36 10.14 14.22 12.22
N GLU A 37 11.07 15.14 11.97
CA GLU A 37 11.30 15.67 10.62
C GLU A 37 11.88 14.60 9.68
N ALA A 38 12.71 13.69 10.21
CA ALA A 38 13.24 12.57 9.44
C ALA A 38 12.14 11.55 9.06
N GLU A 39 11.20 11.26 9.95
CA GLU A 39 10.06 10.38 9.64
C GLU A 39 9.08 11.02 8.65
N VAL A 40 8.85 12.33 8.74
CA VAL A 40 8.06 13.06 7.75
C VAL A 40 8.72 12.99 6.37
N GLN A 41 10.03 13.20 6.28
CA GLN A 41 10.74 13.05 5.00
C GLN A 41 10.69 11.61 4.48
N ARG A 42 10.88 10.63 5.36
CA ARG A 42 10.78 9.20 5.03
C ARG A 42 9.40 8.85 4.47
N PHE A 43 8.33 9.41 5.02
CA PHE A 43 6.97 9.27 4.51
C PHE A 43 6.85 9.82 3.07
N PHE A 44 7.26 11.07 2.82
CA PHE A 44 7.18 11.66 1.48
C PHE A 44 8.03 10.90 0.45
N ASP A 45 9.24 10.50 0.83
CA ASP A 45 10.12 9.70 -0.04
C ASP A 45 9.47 8.36 -0.39
N ALA A 46 8.86 7.69 0.59
CA ALA A 46 8.16 6.44 0.39
C ALA A 46 6.91 6.62 -0.49
N ARG A 47 6.10 7.67 -0.25
CA ARG A 47 4.92 7.99 -1.07
C ARG A 47 5.30 8.24 -2.52
N ASN A 48 6.30 9.07 -2.78
CA ASN A 48 6.78 9.36 -4.13
C ASN A 48 7.27 8.10 -4.85
N LYS A 49 7.99 7.23 -4.13
CA LYS A 49 8.43 5.95 -4.66
C LYS A 49 7.26 5.03 -5.00
N SER A 50 6.26 4.94 -4.11
CA SER A 50 5.05 4.15 -4.32
C SER A 50 4.22 4.66 -5.48
N ALA A 51 4.05 5.98 -5.62
CA ALA A 51 3.36 6.61 -6.74
C ALA A 51 4.04 6.26 -8.08
N ALA A 52 5.36 6.39 -8.15
CA ALA A 52 6.12 6.00 -9.35
C ALA A 52 5.98 4.50 -9.68
N GLN A 53 5.92 3.63 -8.66
CA GLN A 53 5.70 2.20 -8.85
C GLN A 53 4.28 1.91 -9.36
N LEU A 54 3.26 2.59 -8.81
CA LEU A 54 1.87 2.46 -9.25
C LEU A 54 1.69 2.94 -10.68
N GLU A 55 2.37 4.02 -11.10
CA GLU A 55 2.35 4.47 -12.49
C GLU A 55 2.88 3.41 -13.47
N ILE A 56 3.95 2.70 -13.11
CA ILE A 56 4.48 1.59 -13.92
C ILE A 56 3.45 0.45 -14.00
N VAL A 57 2.74 0.15 -12.91
CA VAL A 57 1.70 -0.88 -12.89
C VAL A 57 0.48 -0.45 -13.70
N LYS A 58 0.07 0.81 -13.60
CA LYS A 58 -1.02 1.42 -14.38
C LYS A 58 -0.75 1.28 -15.88
N GLN A 59 0.45 1.67 -16.34
CA GLN A 59 0.84 1.54 -17.75
C GLN A 59 0.82 0.07 -18.23
N LYS A 60 1.30 -0.86 -17.41
CA LYS A 60 1.25 -2.30 -17.74
C LYS A 60 -0.18 -2.82 -17.80
N ALA A 61 -1.05 -2.36 -16.89
CA ALA A 61 -2.46 -2.73 -16.87
C ALA A 61 -3.18 -2.23 -18.13
N LEU A 62 -2.90 -0.99 -18.56
CA LEU A 62 -3.40 -0.43 -19.82
C LEU A 62 -2.97 -1.28 -21.02
N GLU A 63 -1.69 -1.63 -21.11
CA GLU A 63 -1.16 -2.42 -22.24
C GLU A 63 -1.68 -3.86 -22.28
N THR A 64 -1.91 -4.48 -21.12
CA THR A 64 -2.26 -5.91 -21.03
C THR A 64 -3.77 -6.16 -21.00
N PHE A 65 -4.52 -5.28 -20.35
CA PHE A 65 -5.93 -5.47 -20.04
C PHE A 65 -6.85 -4.33 -20.51
N GLY A 66 -6.30 -3.20 -20.96
CA GLY A 66 -7.05 -2.05 -21.48
C GLY A 66 -7.43 -1.01 -20.43
N GLU A 67 -8.11 0.05 -20.90
CA GLU A 67 -8.45 1.27 -20.13
C GLU A 67 -9.28 0.99 -18.88
N GLU A 68 -10.15 -0.03 -18.88
CA GLU A 68 -10.96 -0.36 -17.71
C GLU A 68 -10.11 -0.74 -16.49
N LYS A 69 -8.99 -1.44 -16.71
CA LYS A 69 -8.08 -1.82 -15.62
C LYS A 69 -7.13 -0.69 -15.24
N GLU A 70 -6.78 0.18 -16.18
CA GLU A 70 -6.01 1.38 -15.91
C GLU A 70 -6.74 2.29 -14.91
N ALA A 71 -8.03 2.57 -15.14
CA ALA A 71 -8.83 3.46 -14.30
C ALA A 71 -8.87 3.04 -12.82
N ILE A 72 -8.79 1.74 -12.54
CA ILE A 72 -8.70 1.21 -11.16
C ILE A 72 -7.40 1.67 -10.49
N PHE A 73 -6.28 1.60 -11.20
CA PHE A 73 -4.97 2.02 -10.67
C PHE A 73 -4.85 3.55 -10.58
N GLU A 74 -5.50 4.29 -11.49
CA GLU A 74 -5.61 5.73 -11.37
C GLU A 74 -6.33 6.12 -10.06
N GLY A 75 -7.43 5.44 -9.72
CA GLY A 75 -8.10 5.60 -8.43
C GLY A 75 -7.19 5.30 -7.22
N HIS A 76 -6.34 4.28 -7.30
CA HIS A 76 -5.37 3.99 -6.23
C HIS A 76 -4.31 5.09 -6.08
N ILE A 77 -3.86 5.71 -7.18
CA ILE A 77 -2.93 6.84 -7.13
C ILE A 77 -3.61 8.06 -6.51
N MET A 78 -4.87 8.33 -6.90
CA MET A 78 -5.65 9.43 -6.30
C MET A 78 -5.81 9.25 -4.79
N LEU A 79 -6.07 8.04 -4.31
CA LEU A 79 -6.15 7.75 -2.88
C LEU A 79 -4.78 7.93 -2.20
N LEU A 80 -3.70 7.46 -2.81
CA LEU A 80 -2.34 7.67 -2.28
C LEU A 80 -1.98 9.15 -2.19
N GLU A 81 -2.54 9.97 -3.09
CA GLU A 81 -2.27 11.40 -3.19
C GLU A 81 -3.27 12.30 -2.45
N ASP A 82 -4.21 11.71 -1.72
CA ASP A 82 -5.23 12.43 -0.97
C ASP A 82 -4.61 13.33 0.11
N GLU A 83 -4.94 14.62 0.06
CA GLU A 83 -4.46 15.63 1.00
C GLU A 83 -4.98 15.38 2.43
N GLU A 84 -6.19 14.83 2.58
CA GLU A 84 -6.77 14.52 3.89
C GLU A 84 -6.00 13.39 4.58
N LEU A 85 -5.68 12.31 3.85
CA LEU A 85 -4.85 11.22 4.35
C LEU A 85 -3.43 11.68 4.67
N GLU A 86 -2.86 12.57 3.85
CA GLU A 86 -1.56 13.16 4.13
C GLU A 86 -1.58 13.91 5.47
N GLU A 87 -2.55 14.80 5.67
CA GLU A 87 -2.65 15.60 6.89
C GLU A 87 -2.84 14.73 8.13
N GLU A 88 -3.68 13.69 8.07
CA GLU A 88 -3.90 12.74 9.16
C GLU A 88 -2.61 11.98 9.53
N ILE A 89 -1.88 11.47 8.54
CA ILE A 89 -0.61 10.76 8.75
C ILE A 89 0.43 11.70 9.38
N LEU A 90 0.55 12.93 8.86
CA LEU A 90 1.47 13.92 9.40
C LEU A 90 1.10 14.34 10.83
N ALA A 91 -0.19 14.41 11.15
CA ALA A 91 -0.67 14.70 12.50
C ALA A 91 -0.26 13.60 13.49
N LEU A 92 -0.38 12.33 13.12
CA LEU A 92 0.06 11.20 13.96
C LEU A 92 1.59 11.17 14.16
N ILE A 93 2.37 11.45 13.12
CA ILE A 93 3.84 11.51 13.24
C ILE A 93 4.26 12.66 14.16
N LYS A 94 3.70 13.86 13.96
CA LYS A 94 4.11 15.07 14.69
C LYS A 94 3.53 15.16 16.10
N GLY A 95 2.25 14.82 16.26
CA GLY A 95 1.50 14.91 17.50
C GLY A 95 1.75 13.71 18.42
N ASP A 96 1.48 12.51 17.92
CA ASP A 96 1.53 11.29 18.72
C ASP A 96 2.92 10.63 18.78
N LYS A 97 3.85 11.16 17.97
CA LYS A 97 5.23 10.70 17.84
C LYS A 97 5.29 9.26 17.36
N LEU A 98 4.46 8.91 16.38
CA LEU A 98 4.54 7.62 15.71
C LEU A 98 5.60 7.64 14.61
N SER A 99 6.19 6.47 14.35
CA SER A 99 6.98 6.23 13.14
C SER A 99 6.10 6.36 11.90
N ALA A 100 6.69 6.68 10.74
CA ALA A 100 5.93 6.83 9.49
C ALA A 100 5.15 5.56 9.14
N ASP A 101 5.77 4.39 9.28
CA ASP A 101 5.14 3.09 9.00
C ASP A 101 3.93 2.83 9.91
N ASN A 102 4.03 3.14 11.20
CA ASN A 102 2.91 2.96 12.13
C ASN A 102 1.80 4.00 11.91
N ALA A 103 2.14 5.25 11.60
CA ALA A 103 1.17 6.30 11.31
C ALA A 103 0.35 5.97 10.04
N ILE A 104 1.03 5.58 8.95
CA ILE A 104 0.38 5.13 7.71
C ILE A 104 -0.55 3.95 7.99
N HIS A 105 -0.06 2.92 8.69
CA HIS A 105 -0.87 1.75 9.01
C HIS A 105 -2.12 2.12 9.81
N SER A 106 -1.99 2.98 10.82
CA SER A 106 -3.12 3.40 11.67
C SER A 106 -4.21 4.09 10.86
N VAL A 107 -3.85 5.05 10.00
CA VAL A 107 -4.81 5.79 9.17
C VAL A 107 -5.48 4.86 8.16
N ILE A 108 -4.70 4.04 7.44
CA ILE A 108 -5.25 3.15 6.42
C ILE A 108 -6.17 2.08 7.03
N GLU A 109 -5.80 1.54 8.20
CA GLU A 109 -6.62 0.56 8.91
C GLU A 109 -7.94 1.18 9.39
N GLU A 110 -7.93 2.43 9.86
CA GLU A 110 -9.13 3.17 10.25
C GLU A 110 -10.09 3.35 9.07
N GLN A 111 -9.58 3.83 7.93
CA GLN A 111 -10.38 4.04 6.72
C GLN A 111 -10.94 2.72 6.16
N ALA A 112 -10.12 1.66 6.14
CA ALA A 112 -10.54 0.33 5.69
C ALA A 112 -11.62 -0.27 6.60
N THR A 113 -11.49 -0.08 7.92
CA THR A 113 -12.48 -0.52 8.91
C THR A 113 -13.80 0.23 8.74
N ALA A 114 -13.76 1.55 8.50
CA ALA A 114 -14.95 2.37 8.30
C ALA A 114 -15.75 1.95 7.05
N LEU A 115 -15.06 1.55 5.97
CA LEU A 115 -15.69 1.06 4.73
C LEU A 115 -16.22 -0.38 4.84
N SER A 116 -15.80 -1.12 5.85
CA SER A 116 -16.22 -2.50 6.09
C SER A 116 -17.50 -2.61 6.95
N LEU A 117 -18.04 -1.48 7.41
CA LEU A 117 -19.29 -1.34 8.16
C LEU A 117 -20.48 -1.03 7.24
#